data_AF-A0A7X6LPG8-F1
#
_entry.id   AF-A0A7X6LPG8-F1
#
_cell.length_a   1.000
_cell.length_b   1.000
_cell.length_c   1.000
_cell.angle_alpha   90.00
_cell.angle_beta   90.00
_cell.angle_gamma   90.00
#
_symmetry.space_group_name_H-M   'P 1'
#
loop_
_entity.id
_entity.type
_entity.pdbx_description
1 polymer ?
#
loop_
_entity_poly.entity_id
_entity_poly.type
_entity_poly.pdbx_seq_one_letter_code
_entity_poly.pdbx_strand_id
1 'polypeptide(L)'
;MVKKIIQLIKQWLIKFWAPLAIVIIMLSTAISLTVIMLHKQQITVQIPNLTLRKQYGLNGLPISVLKKGEHLQIIEKKEGWYQVRRDDESTGWVAGWLLKRKTPLKKVTPLSEATVVLDPGHGGSDVGSLSSTGKYEKTYTLQLAKRVKKELAKSGTRVIMTRSTDKLVYLANIPKVAENKHADLFVSFHFDSAPSKNQATGYTTYYYHQNNGSYALAKSVNTAMDLPLTNKGVEFGDFLVIRQNTVPAILLESGYMNNKKDFNYIKSKKYQAKVAKAVPVGLQNYLTQQVTVGQ
;
A
#
# COMPACT_ATOMS: atom_id res chain seq x y z
N MET A 1 58.31 48.20 -27.76
CA MET A 1 58.20 47.92 -26.31
C MET A 1 56.76 47.65 -25.88
N VAL A 2 55.82 48.56 -26.14
CA VAL A 2 54.40 48.47 -25.75
C VAL A 2 53.69 47.18 -26.23
N LYS A 3 53.83 46.79 -27.50
CA LYS A 3 53.21 45.55 -28.04
C LYS A 3 53.65 44.27 -27.31
N LYS A 4 54.92 44.19 -26.91
CA LYS A 4 55.49 43.04 -26.19
C LYS A 4 54.96 42.97 -24.76
N ILE A 5 54.79 44.12 -24.10
CA ILE A 5 54.17 44.23 -22.76
C ILE A 5 52.71 43.80 -22.81
N ILE A 6 51.93 44.28 -23.79
CA ILE A 6 50.53 43.88 -23.99
C ILE A 6 50.42 42.36 -24.22
N GLN A 7 51.33 41.77 -25.01
CA GLN A 7 51.34 40.34 -25.26
C GLN A 7 51.67 39.53 -24.00
N LEU A 8 52.63 39.98 -23.18
CA LEU A 8 52.96 39.36 -21.90
C LEU A 8 51.81 39.46 -20.90
N ILE A 9 51.13 40.61 -20.82
CA ILE A 9 49.94 40.78 -19.98
C ILE A 9 48.82 39.86 -20.45
N LYS A 10 48.56 39.76 -21.77
CA LYS A 10 47.54 38.87 -22.32
C LYS A 10 47.88 37.40 -22.04
N GLN A 11 49.15 37.00 -22.17
CA GLN A 11 49.59 35.64 -21.84
C GLN A 11 49.48 35.34 -20.34
N TRP A 12 49.81 36.30 -19.48
CA TRP A 12 49.64 36.19 -18.03
C TRP A 12 48.17 36.08 -17.64
N LEU A 13 47.31 36.94 -18.22
CA LEU A 13 45.86 36.88 -18.04
C LEU A 13 45.31 35.51 -18.43
N ILE A 14 45.68 34.99 -19.60
CA ILE A 14 45.19 33.68 -20.04
C ILE A 14 45.74 32.56 -19.16
N LYS A 15 47.04 32.55 -18.84
CA LYS A 15 47.66 31.46 -18.06
C LYS A 15 47.24 31.44 -16.59
N PHE A 16 46.91 32.59 -16.00
CA PHE A 16 46.56 32.69 -14.59
C PHE A 16 45.05 32.79 -14.37
N TRP A 17 44.36 33.69 -15.09
CA TRP A 17 42.95 33.97 -14.84
C TRP A 17 42.01 32.97 -15.50
N ALA A 18 42.38 32.34 -16.62
CA ALA A 18 41.52 31.32 -17.22
C ALA A 18 41.41 30.06 -16.34
N PRO A 19 42.51 29.48 -15.80
CA PRO A 19 42.42 28.38 -14.82
C PRO A 19 41.69 28.79 -13.54
N LEU A 20 41.94 30.00 -13.02
CA LEU A 20 41.24 30.50 -11.83
C LEU A 20 39.74 30.62 -12.06
N ALA A 21 39.31 31.15 -13.21
CA ALA A 21 37.89 31.23 -13.58
C ALA A 21 37.27 29.84 -13.70
N ILE A 22 37.97 28.87 -14.30
CA ILE A 22 37.50 27.49 -14.39
C ILE A 22 37.32 26.89 -13.00
N VAL A 23 38.28 27.06 -12.08
CA VAL A 23 38.19 26.56 -10.70
C VAL A 23 37.01 27.21 -9.96
N ILE A 24 36.82 28.52 -10.09
CA ILE A 24 35.69 29.24 -9.48
C ILE A 24 34.35 28.70 -10.02
N ILE A 25 34.25 28.49 -11.34
CA ILE A 25 33.05 27.92 -11.95
C ILE A 25 32.81 26.50 -11.43
N MET A 26 33.84 25.65 -11.37
CA MET A 26 33.74 24.28 -10.84
C MET A 26 33.31 24.26 -9.36
N LEU A 27 33.86 25.14 -8.52
CA LEU A 27 33.46 25.25 -7.13
C LEU A 27 32.02 25.76 -6.98
N SER A 28 31.65 26.80 -7.72
CA SER A 28 30.27 27.34 -7.69
C SER A 28 29.23 26.33 -8.15
N THR A 29 29.56 25.51 -9.15
CA THR A 29 28.68 24.46 -9.66
C THR A 29 28.59 23.31 -8.67
N ALA A 30 29.71 22.89 -8.06
CA ALA A 30 29.69 21.89 -6.99
C ALA A 30 28.86 22.33 -5.79
N ILE A 31 29.02 23.58 -5.32
CA ILE A 31 28.23 24.17 -4.23
C ILE A 31 26.74 24.27 -4.63
N SER A 32 26.44 24.71 -5.84
CA SER A 32 25.06 24.80 -6.31
C SER A 32 24.40 23.42 -6.38
N LEU A 33 25.12 22.43 -6.89
CA LEU A 33 24.65 21.03 -6.95
C LEU A 33 24.43 20.45 -5.56
N THR A 34 25.32 20.70 -4.60
CA THR A 34 25.15 20.21 -3.22
C THR A 34 23.96 20.87 -2.53
N VAL A 35 23.78 22.19 -2.69
CA VAL A 35 22.61 22.92 -2.15
C VAL A 35 21.30 22.40 -2.76
N ILE A 36 21.28 22.16 -4.08
CA ILE A 36 20.12 21.60 -4.77
C ILE A 36 19.82 20.17 -4.30
N MET A 37 20.84 19.34 -4.14
CA MET A 37 20.71 17.97 -3.62
C MET A 37 20.16 17.96 -2.19
N LEU A 38 20.72 18.81 -1.31
CA LEU A 38 20.28 18.99 0.07
C LEU A 38 18.81 19.42 0.13
N HIS A 39 18.40 20.41 -0.67
CA HIS A 39 17.01 20.86 -0.71
C HIS A 39 16.05 19.79 -1.28
N LYS A 40 16.44 19.08 -2.35
CA LYS A 40 15.59 18.06 -2.98
C LYS A 40 15.36 16.84 -2.08
N GLN A 41 16.20 16.64 -1.07
CA GLN A 41 16.09 15.54 -0.14
C GLN A 41 15.38 15.92 1.17
N GLN A 42 14.94 17.16 1.35
CA GLN A 42 14.24 17.56 2.57
C GLN A 42 12.73 17.31 2.52
N ILE A 43 12.15 16.97 3.66
CA ILE A 43 10.69 16.84 3.85
C ILE A 43 10.28 17.30 5.24
N THR A 44 9.19 18.06 5.32
CA THR A 44 8.57 18.45 6.59
C THR A 44 7.42 17.52 6.93
N VAL A 45 7.45 16.97 8.14
CA VAL A 45 6.42 16.04 8.65
C VAL A 45 5.07 16.76 8.78
N GLN A 46 4.05 16.25 8.11
CA GLN A 46 2.72 16.88 8.05
C GLN A 46 1.73 16.38 9.11
N ILE A 47 1.94 15.17 9.63
CA ILE A 47 1.07 14.56 10.64
C ILE A 47 1.88 14.15 11.88
N PRO A 48 1.32 14.29 13.09
CA PRO A 48 2.04 13.96 14.32
C PRO A 48 2.13 12.45 14.53
N ASN A 49 3.04 12.05 15.43
CA ASN A 49 3.17 10.68 15.95
C ASN A 49 3.45 9.64 14.85
N LEU A 50 4.21 10.01 13.81
CA LEU A 50 4.69 9.01 12.84
C LEU A 50 5.75 8.15 13.49
N THR A 51 5.58 6.83 13.45
CA THR A 51 6.59 5.89 13.94
C THR A 51 7.86 6.01 13.11
N LEU A 52 9.00 6.19 13.80
CA LEU A 52 10.33 5.98 13.24
C LEU A 52 10.80 4.59 13.67
N ARG A 53 11.27 3.79 12.72
CA ARG A 53 11.66 2.39 12.92
C ARG A 53 13.15 2.18 12.67
N LYS A 54 13.74 1.18 13.31
CA LYS A 54 15.16 0.83 13.13
C LYS A 54 15.47 0.32 11.71
N GLN A 55 14.52 -0.38 11.09
CA GLN A 55 14.59 -0.91 9.73
C GLN A 55 13.27 -0.65 9.01
N TYR A 56 13.28 -0.72 7.67
CA TYR A 56 12.07 -0.56 6.87
C TYR A 56 11.09 -1.73 7.09
N GLY A 57 9.81 -1.48 6.83
CA GLY A 57 8.75 -2.48 6.96
C GLY A 57 8.12 -2.53 8.35
N LEU A 58 6.97 -3.23 8.43
CA LEU A 58 6.19 -3.34 9.67
C LEU A 58 6.90 -4.11 10.78
N ASN A 59 7.82 -5.01 10.42
CA ASN A 59 8.63 -5.79 11.37
C ASN A 59 9.82 -5.00 11.93
N GLY A 60 10.04 -3.76 11.50
CA GLY A 60 11.09 -2.92 12.06
C GLY A 60 10.73 -2.39 13.44
N LEU A 61 11.59 -2.61 14.44
CA LEU A 61 11.34 -2.14 15.81
C LEU A 61 11.12 -0.62 15.84
N PRO A 62 10.04 -0.13 16.47
CA PRO A 62 9.85 1.29 16.74
C PRO A 62 10.98 1.80 17.63
N ILE A 63 11.59 2.93 17.26
CA ILE A 63 12.68 3.56 18.04
C ILE A 63 12.30 4.94 18.56
N SER A 64 11.45 5.67 17.85
CA SER A 64 10.95 6.98 18.27
C SER A 64 9.72 7.38 17.44
N VAL A 65 9.22 8.59 17.67
CA VAL A 65 8.17 9.20 16.85
C VAL A 65 8.60 10.55 16.30
N LEU A 66 8.15 10.85 15.08
CA LEU A 66 8.33 12.13 14.43
C LEU A 66 7.17 13.07 14.76
N LYS A 67 7.49 14.32 15.04
CA LYS A 67 6.51 15.37 15.37
C LYS A 67 6.09 16.12 14.10
N LYS A 68 4.87 16.66 14.10
CA LYS A 68 4.44 17.57 13.04
C LYS A 68 5.36 18.80 13.01
N GLY A 69 5.76 19.22 11.81
CA GLY A 69 6.67 20.35 11.60
C GLY A 69 8.15 20.00 11.64
N GLU A 70 8.50 18.77 12.03
CA GLU A 70 9.88 18.31 12.03
C GLU A 70 10.46 18.24 10.61
N HIS A 71 11.68 18.73 10.43
CA HIS A 71 12.41 18.70 9.17
C HIS A 71 13.28 17.44 9.11
N LEU A 72 13.23 16.76 7.97
CA LEU A 72 13.93 15.49 7.76
C LEU A 72 14.68 15.54 6.45
N GLN A 73 15.89 14.97 6.44
CA GLN A 73 16.62 14.68 5.21
C GLN A 73 16.38 13.23 4.81
N ILE A 74 15.97 12.99 3.57
CA ILE A 74 15.76 11.65 3.01
C ILE A 74 17.11 11.13 2.50
N ILE A 75 17.62 10.10 3.18
CA ILE A 75 18.87 9.43 2.82
C ILE A 75 18.61 8.41 1.70
N GLU A 76 17.61 7.55 1.88
CA GLU A 76 17.33 6.42 1.00
C GLU A 76 15.83 6.21 0.83
N LYS A 77 15.41 5.63 -0.29
CA LYS A 77 14.05 5.15 -0.53
C LYS A 77 14.08 3.68 -0.91
N LYS A 78 13.43 2.83 -0.13
CA LYS A 78 13.37 1.38 -0.36
C LYS A 78 11.96 0.87 -0.12
N GLU A 79 11.36 0.21 -1.12
CA GLU A 79 10.03 -0.43 -1.02
C GLU A 79 8.87 0.52 -0.60
N GLY A 80 9.07 1.83 -0.75
CA GLY A 80 8.13 2.88 -0.32
C GLY A 80 8.36 3.43 1.10
N TRP A 81 9.30 2.86 1.83
CA TRP A 81 9.85 3.38 3.08
C TRP A 81 11.02 4.32 2.80
N TYR A 82 11.12 5.39 3.59
CA TYR A 82 12.20 6.36 3.47
C TYR A 82 13.09 6.25 4.70
N GLN A 83 14.39 6.07 4.49
CA GLN A 83 15.36 6.31 5.54
C GLN A 83 15.54 7.81 5.66
N VAL A 84 15.35 8.32 6.87
CA VAL A 84 15.40 9.75 7.17
C VAL A 84 16.44 10.03 8.24
N ARG A 85 17.04 11.22 8.15
CA ARG A 85 17.93 11.80 9.14
C ARG A 85 17.29 13.05 9.73
N ARG A 86 17.33 13.15 11.06
CA ARG A 86 16.85 14.28 11.85
C ARG A 86 17.97 15.31 12.03
N ASP A 87 17.64 16.47 12.61
CA ASP A 87 18.60 17.53 12.89
C ASP A 87 19.64 17.13 13.95
N ASP A 88 19.32 16.19 14.84
CA ASP A 88 20.25 15.60 15.82
C ASP A 88 21.12 14.47 15.23
N GLU A 89 21.18 14.35 13.91
CA GLU A 89 21.86 13.30 13.13
C GLU A 89 21.31 11.87 13.35
N SER A 90 20.31 11.67 14.22
CA SER A 90 19.70 10.36 14.39
C SER A 90 18.96 9.93 13.11
N THR A 91 18.97 8.63 12.84
CA THR A 91 18.39 8.06 11.62
C THR A 91 17.36 6.97 11.92
N GLY A 92 16.47 6.76 10.96
CA GLY A 92 15.52 5.64 11.00
C GLY A 92 14.64 5.59 9.76
N TRP A 93 13.75 4.63 9.72
CA TRP A 93 12.85 4.37 8.60
C TRP A 93 11.42 4.77 8.93
N VAL A 94 10.75 5.38 7.97
CA VAL A 94 9.35 5.81 8.09
C VAL A 94 8.59 5.50 6.80
N ALA A 95 7.31 5.14 6.92
CA ALA A 95 6.45 4.90 5.77
C ALA A 95 6.31 6.18 4.92
N GLY A 96 6.94 6.19 3.74
CA GLY A 96 7.14 7.42 2.96
C GLY A 96 5.85 8.07 2.46
N TRP A 97 4.77 7.30 2.32
CA TRP A 97 3.44 7.85 1.97
C TRP A 97 2.79 8.61 3.12
N LEU A 98 3.13 8.30 4.37
CA LEU A 98 2.63 9.03 5.53
C LEU A 98 3.32 10.39 5.68
N LEU A 99 4.60 10.50 5.31
CA LEU A 99 5.31 11.79 5.28
C LEU A 99 4.67 12.79 4.30
N LYS A 100 4.16 12.30 3.16
CA LYS A 100 3.51 13.11 2.11
C LYS A 100 2.02 13.36 2.36
N ARG A 101 1.47 12.79 3.43
CA ARG A 101 0.03 12.83 3.69
C ARG A 101 -0.38 14.21 4.23
N LYS A 102 -1.28 14.89 3.51
CA LYS A 102 -1.83 16.18 3.93
C LYS A 102 -3.01 16.06 4.91
N THR A 103 -3.79 14.98 4.80
CA THR A 103 -4.97 14.77 5.65
C THR A 103 -4.53 14.23 7.02
N PRO A 104 -4.93 14.85 8.13
CA PRO A 104 -4.61 14.34 9.46
C PRO A 104 -5.06 12.88 9.65
N LEU A 105 -4.32 12.14 10.48
CA LEU A 105 -4.73 10.86 11.05
C LEU A 105 -5.02 11.07 12.53
N LYS A 106 -6.11 10.48 13.02
CA LYS A 106 -6.41 10.49 14.47
C LYS A 106 -5.35 9.75 15.27
N LYS A 107 -4.89 8.61 14.72
CA LYS A 107 -3.86 7.75 15.30
C LYS A 107 -3.11 7.06 14.17
N VAL A 108 -1.80 7.00 14.26
CA VAL A 108 -0.96 6.16 13.40
C VAL A 108 -1.00 4.74 13.98
N THR A 109 -1.28 3.77 13.13
CA THR A 109 -1.39 2.36 13.51
C THR A 109 -0.54 1.50 12.58
N PRO A 110 -0.29 0.22 12.92
CA PRO A 110 0.33 -0.72 11.98
C PRO A 110 -0.37 -0.75 10.61
N LEU A 111 -1.70 -0.62 10.57
CA LEU A 111 -2.44 -0.55 9.30
C LEU A 111 -2.17 0.75 8.52
N SER A 112 -1.89 1.88 9.18
CA SER A 112 -1.46 3.12 8.52
C SER A 112 -0.14 2.95 7.78
N GLU A 113 0.77 2.17 8.37
CA GLU A 113 2.11 1.88 7.85
C GLU A 113 2.14 0.68 6.90
N ALA A 114 1.01 0.03 6.66
CA ALA A 114 0.92 -1.13 5.77
C ALA A 114 0.66 -0.75 4.31
N THR A 115 1.21 -1.56 3.41
CA THR A 115 0.84 -1.66 1.99
C THR A 115 -0.13 -2.84 1.82
N VAL A 116 -1.33 -2.58 1.30
CA VAL A 116 -2.36 -3.61 1.10
C VAL A 116 -2.73 -3.67 -0.37
N VAL A 117 -2.63 -4.86 -0.97
CA VAL A 117 -3.15 -5.12 -2.31
C VAL A 117 -4.58 -5.64 -2.22
N LEU A 118 -5.46 -4.98 -2.96
CA LEU A 118 -6.85 -5.38 -3.15
C LEU A 118 -7.03 -5.93 -4.56
N ASP A 119 -7.58 -7.12 -4.66
CA ASP A 119 -7.85 -7.79 -5.93
C ASP A 119 -9.37 -7.93 -6.13
N PRO A 120 -10.01 -7.03 -6.91
CA PRO A 120 -11.39 -7.26 -7.31
C PRO A 120 -11.41 -8.38 -8.34
N GLY A 121 -11.94 -9.56 -7.96
CA GLY A 121 -11.98 -10.74 -8.81
C GLY A 121 -12.61 -10.51 -10.18
N HIS A 122 -12.21 -11.31 -11.16
CA HIS A 122 -12.67 -11.26 -12.56
C HIS A 122 -12.35 -9.91 -13.26
N GLY A 123 -13.05 -9.59 -14.36
CA GLY A 123 -12.95 -8.32 -15.07
C GLY A 123 -12.77 -8.48 -16.59
N GLY A 124 -13.21 -7.48 -17.35
CA GLY A 124 -13.17 -7.54 -18.81
C GLY A 124 -14.03 -8.68 -19.35
N SER A 125 -13.41 -9.58 -20.14
CA SER A 125 -14.09 -10.75 -20.70
C SER A 125 -14.42 -11.82 -19.67
N ASP A 126 -13.72 -11.86 -18.53
CA ASP A 126 -14.08 -12.74 -17.41
C ASP A 126 -15.18 -12.05 -16.59
N VAL A 127 -16.41 -12.57 -16.71
CA VAL A 127 -17.59 -12.00 -16.04
C VAL A 127 -17.80 -12.53 -14.62
N GLY A 128 -17.11 -13.61 -14.25
CA GLY A 128 -17.38 -14.39 -13.05
C GLY A 128 -18.77 -15.01 -13.03
N SER A 129 -19.29 -15.23 -11.83
CA SER A 129 -20.60 -15.84 -11.63
C SER A 129 -21.76 -14.93 -12.04
N LEU A 130 -22.86 -15.54 -12.48
CA LEU A 130 -24.10 -14.85 -12.80
C LEU A 130 -25.06 -14.83 -11.62
N SER A 131 -25.67 -13.67 -11.38
CA SER A 131 -26.81 -13.60 -10.47
C SER A 131 -28.04 -14.29 -11.06
N SER A 132 -29.04 -14.54 -10.22
CA SER A 132 -30.35 -15.07 -10.67
C SER A 132 -31.07 -14.17 -11.71
N THR A 133 -30.62 -12.93 -11.87
CA THR A 133 -31.14 -11.93 -12.83
C THR A 133 -30.12 -11.55 -13.92
N GLY A 134 -29.06 -12.35 -14.10
CA GLY A 134 -28.06 -12.17 -15.16
C GLY A 134 -27.08 -11.02 -14.93
N LYS A 135 -26.86 -10.59 -13.68
CA LYS A 135 -25.83 -9.59 -13.36
C LYS A 135 -24.49 -10.25 -13.10
N TYR A 136 -23.41 -9.61 -13.57
CA TYR A 136 -22.05 -10.14 -13.49
C TYR A 136 -21.38 -9.87 -12.14
N GLU A 137 -20.70 -10.87 -11.60
CA GLU A 137 -19.90 -10.80 -10.37
C GLU A 137 -18.82 -9.71 -10.46
N LYS A 138 -18.09 -9.63 -11.58
CA LYS A 138 -17.00 -8.65 -11.80
C LYS A 138 -17.38 -7.19 -11.50
N THR A 139 -18.67 -6.87 -11.62
CA THR A 139 -19.23 -5.55 -11.34
C THR A 139 -19.24 -5.27 -9.85
N TYR A 140 -19.69 -6.24 -9.06
CA TYR A 140 -19.85 -6.10 -7.62
C TYR A 140 -18.51 -6.25 -6.89
N THR A 141 -17.61 -7.09 -7.38
CA THR A 141 -16.24 -7.21 -6.82
C THR A 141 -15.50 -5.87 -6.95
N LEU A 142 -15.57 -5.23 -8.12
CA LEU A 142 -14.97 -3.91 -8.35
C LEU A 142 -15.60 -2.83 -7.46
N GLN A 143 -16.92 -2.80 -7.32
CA GLN A 143 -17.62 -1.84 -6.47
C GLN A 143 -17.20 -2.00 -5.00
N LEU A 144 -17.18 -3.24 -4.51
CA LEU A 144 -16.83 -3.55 -3.14
C LEU A 144 -15.37 -3.18 -2.84
N ALA A 145 -14.43 -3.64 -3.67
CA ALA A 145 -13.01 -3.34 -3.49
C ALA A 145 -12.71 -1.83 -3.54
N LYS A 146 -13.39 -1.06 -4.39
CA LYS A 146 -13.27 0.41 -4.40
C LYS A 146 -13.74 1.05 -3.10
N ARG A 147 -14.80 0.53 -2.48
CA ARG A 147 -15.28 1.03 -1.18
C ARG A 147 -14.31 0.67 -0.07
N VAL A 148 -13.80 -0.56 -0.04
CA VAL A 148 -12.76 -0.99 0.91
C VAL A 148 -11.52 -0.12 0.77
N LYS A 149 -11.05 0.13 -0.46
CA LYS A 149 -9.95 1.06 -0.74
C LYS A 149 -10.19 2.44 -0.13
N LYS A 150 -11.41 2.99 -0.27
CA LYS A 150 -11.75 4.30 0.28
C LYS A 150 -11.67 4.31 1.80
N GLU A 151 -12.11 3.26 2.48
CA GLU A 151 -12.02 3.17 3.95
C GLU A 151 -10.56 2.97 4.41
N LEU A 152 -9.78 2.10 3.77
CA LEU A 152 -8.35 1.92 4.02
C LEU A 152 -7.52 3.20 3.79
N ALA A 153 -7.85 4.00 2.78
CA ALA A 153 -7.15 5.26 2.53
C ALA A 153 -7.36 6.28 3.67
N LYS A 154 -8.47 6.18 4.42
CA LYS A 154 -8.72 7.04 5.60
C LYS A 154 -7.79 6.67 6.75
N SER A 155 -7.41 5.40 6.92
CA SER A 155 -6.46 4.95 7.94
C SER A 155 -5.00 5.25 7.60
N GLY A 156 -4.71 5.81 6.42
CA GLY A 156 -3.33 6.12 5.99
C GLY A 156 -2.65 4.99 5.24
N THR A 157 -3.31 3.83 5.12
CA THR A 157 -2.82 2.64 4.43
C THR A 157 -2.48 2.93 2.98
N ARG A 158 -1.37 2.37 2.50
CA ARG A 158 -1.01 2.42 1.08
C ARG A 158 -1.76 1.32 0.33
N VAL A 159 -2.81 1.70 -0.38
CA VAL A 159 -3.69 0.74 -1.06
C VAL A 159 -3.39 0.64 -2.55
N ILE A 160 -3.17 -0.57 -3.03
CA ILE A 160 -2.91 -0.90 -4.42
C ILE A 160 -4.04 -1.80 -4.91
N MET A 161 -4.53 -1.59 -6.14
CA MET A 161 -5.55 -2.46 -6.73
C MET A 161 -5.00 -3.16 -7.96
N THR A 162 -5.29 -4.46 -8.14
CA THR A 162 -4.93 -5.21 -9.35
C THR A 162 -5.65 -4.64 -10.58
N ARG A 163 -6.90 -4.20 -10.40
CA ARG A 163 -7.65 -3.37 -11.35
C ARG A 163 -8.51 -2.30 -10.65
N SER A 164 -8.62 -1.14 -11.29
CA SER A 164 -9.48 -0.03 -10.86
C SER A 164 -10.64 0.25 -11.82
N THR A 165 -10.70 -0.48 -12.93
CA THR A 165 -11.72 -0.40 -13.99
C THR A 165 -12.18 -1.82 -14.34
N ASP A 166 -13.18 -1.93 -15.23
CA ASP A 166 -13.59 -3.22 -15.78
C ASP A 166 -12.61 -3.66 -16.87
N LYS A 167 -11.48 -4.23 -16.45
CA LYS A 167 -10.46 -4.80 -17.33
C LYS A 167 -10.07 -6.19 -16.84
N LEU A 168 -9.69 -7.06 -17.76
CA LEU A 168 -9.13 -8.36 -17.43
C LEU A 168 -7.74 -8.18 -16.81
N VAL A 169 -7.46 -8.94 -15.75
CA VAL A 169 -6.12 -9.13 -15.21
C VAL A 169 -5.87 -10.63 -15.21
N TYR A 170 -4.83 -11.09 -15.91
CA TYR A 170 -4.51 -12.51 -15.97
C TYR A 170 -4.19 -13.07 -14.58
N LEU A 171 -4.75 -14.24 -14.26
CA LEU A 171 -4.69 -14.87 -12.94
C LEU A 171 -3.25 -14.99 -12.41
N ALA A 172 -2.31 -15.41 -13.26
CA ALA A 172 -0.90 -15.57 -12.91
C ALA A 172 -0.17 -14.24 -12.59
N ASN A 173 -0.72 -13.09 -13.00
CA ASN A 173 -0.14 -11.78 -12.72
C ASN A 173 -0.65 -11.17 -11.40
N ILE A 174 -1.76 -11.66 -10.86
CA ILE A 174 -2.38 -11.11 -9.65
C ILE A 174 -1.46 -11.21 -8.43
N PRO A 175 -0.88 -12.39 -8.08
CA PRO A 175 0.05 -12.49 -6.95
C PRO A 175 1.30 -11.63 -7.12
N LYS A 176 1.81 -11.53 -8.36
CA LYS A 176 2.98 -10.70 -8.69
C LYS A 176 2.76 -9.22 -8.38
N VAL A 177 1.51 -8.75 -8.30
CA VAL A 177 1.25 -7.37 -7.87
C VAL A 177 1.63 -7.17 -6.41
N ALA A 178 1.35 -8.13 -5.53
CA ALA A 178 1.74 -8.05 -4.12
C ALA A 178 3.26 -8.09 -3.96
N GLU A 179 3.91 -9.03 -4.64
CA GLU A 179 5.37 -9.16 -4.64
C GLU A 179 6.07 -7.89 -5.15
N ASN A 180 5.77 -7.45 -6.38
CA ASN A 180 6.40 -6.29 -7.01
C ASN A 180 6.14 -4.96 -6.29
N LYS A 181 5.12 -4.93 -5.43
CA LYS A 181 4.75 -3.74 -4.66
C LYS A 181 5.12 -3.85 -3.20
N HIS A 182 5.79 -4.93 -2.80
CA HIS A 182 6.22 -5.19 -1.43
C HIS A 182 5.04 -5.01 -0.47
N ALA A 183 3.91 -5.65 -0.82
CA ALA A 183 2.71 -5.57 -0.01
C ALA A 183 2.91 -6.31 1.32
N ASP A 184 2.28 -5.82 2.37
CA ASP A 184 2.23 -6.52 3.65
C ASP A 184 1.07 -7.52 3.69
N LEU A 185 -0.03 -7.23 2.98
CA LEU A 185 -1.25 -8.05 2.95
C LEU A 185 -1.89 -8.05 1.55
N PHE A 186 -2.56 -9.15 1.22
CA PHE A 186 -3.36 -9.30 0.00
C PHE A 186 -4.80 -9.73 0.33
N VAL A 187 -5.79 -9.08 -0.29
CA VAL A 187 -7.21 -9.41 -0.15
C VAL A 187 -7.87 -9.47 -1.51
N SER A 188 -8.35 -10.65 -1.91
CA SER A 188 -9.19 -10.83 -3.11
C SER A 188 -10.67 -10.80 -2.75
N PHE A 189 -11.49 -10.22 -3.62
CA PHE A 189 -12.93 -10.03 -3.42
C PHE A 189 -13.71 -10.78 -4.50
N HIS A 190 -14.56 -11.70 -4.06
CA HIS A 190 -15.42 -12.54 -4.88
C HIS A 190 -16.82 -12.68 -4.27
N PHE A 191 -17.73 -13.28 -5.04
CA PHE A 191 -19.03 -13.74 -4.57
C PHE A 191 -19.31 -15.14 -5.11
N ASP A 192 -19.67 -16.05 -4.20
CA ASP A 192 -19.78 -17.47 -4.46
C ASP A 192 -20.98 -17.77 -5.40
N SER A 193 -21.06 -19.00 -5.89
CA SER A 193 -22.20 -19.51 -6.64
C SER A 193 -22.39 -21.00 -6.38
N ALA A 194 -23.63 -21.42 -6.20
CA ALA A 194 -23.97 -22.83 -6.09
C ALA A 194 -24.29 -23.47 -7.46
N PRO A 195 -24.28 -24.80 -7.59
CA PRO A 195 -24.71 -25.48 -8.83
C PRO A 195 -26.15 -25.12 -9.24
N SER A 196 -27.06 -24.98 -8.26
CA SER A 196 -28.45 -24.57 -8.48
C SER A 196 -28.79 -23.26 -7.78
N LYS A 197 -29.71 -22.48 -8.36
CA LYS A 197 -30.16 -21.19 -7.79
C LYS A 197 -30.71 -21.39 -6.38
N ASN A 198 -30.36 -20.50 -5.46
CA ASN A 198 -30.78 -20.51 -4.05
C ASN A 198 -30.40 -21.76 -3.23
N GLN A 199 -29.49 -22.63 -3.73
CA GLN A 199 -29.09 -23.84 -3.02
C GLN A 199 -28.18 -23.55 -1.82
N ALA A 200 -27.37 -22.49 -1.87
CA ALA A 200 -26.48 -22.08 -0.79
C ALA A 200 -26.61 -20.59 -0.49
N THR A 201 -26.17 -20.19 0.71
CA THR A 201 -26.18 -18.81 1.23
C THR A 201 -25.02 -18.66 2.21
N GLY A 202 -24.61 -17.42 2.47
CA GLY A 202 -23.62 -17.12 3.48
C GLY A 202 -22.33 -16.57 2.89
N TYR A 203 -21.36 -16.29 3.76
CA TYR A 203 -20.05 -15.81 3.37
C TYR A 203 -18.95 -16.66 3.99
N THR A 204 -17.87 -16.85 3.24
CA THR A 204 -16.67 -17.60 3.66
C THR A 204 -15.44 -16.72 3.42
N THR A 205 -14.41 -16.89 4.24
CA THR A 205 -13.09 -16.31 3.97
C THR A 205 -12.07 -17.42 3.78
N TYR A 206 -11.52 -17.48 2.58
CA TYR A 206 -10.56 -18.50 2.18
C TYR A 206 -9.12 -18.07 2.46
N TYR A 207 -8.31 -19.04 2.87
CA TYR A 207 -6.86 -18.94 2.98
C TYR A 207 -6.22 -20.15 2.31
N TYR A 208 -4.93 -20.06 1.99
CA TYR A 208 -4.15 -21.21 1.49
C TYR A 208 -3.03 -21.59 2.46
N HIS A 209 -2.16 -20.62 2.77
CA HIS A 209 -0.99 -20.86 3.62
C HIS A 209 -1.35 -20.80 5.11
N GLN A 210 -1.26 -21.93 5.80
CA GLN A 210 -1.55 -22.01 7.24
C GLN A 210 -0.55 -21.20 8.08
N ASN A 211 0.74 -21.25 7.71
CA ASN A 211 1.84 -20.83 8.59
C ASN A 211 2.47 -19.48 8.24
N ASN A 212 2.08 -18.82 7.14
CA ASN A 212 2.60 -17.50 6.78
C ASN A 212 1.77 -16.33 7.33
N GLY A 213 0.78 -16.62 8.20
CA GLY A 213 -0.17 -15.64 8.73
C GLY A 213 -1.50 -15.53 7.97
N SER A 214 -1.67 -16.16 6.80
CA SER A 214 -2.92 -16.08 6.02
C SER A 214 -4.12 -16.67 6.78
N TYR A 215 -3.96 -17.76 7.53
CA TYR A 215 -5.03 -18.32 8.36
C TYR A 215 -5.48 -17.35 9.46
N ALA A 216 -4.53 -16.74 10.18
CA ALA A 216 -4.84 -15.75 11.21
C ALA A 216 -5.47 -14.48 10.62
N LEU A 217 -5.00 -14.04 9.46
CA LEU A 217 -5.58 -12.94 8.70
C LEU A 217 -7.04 -13.24 8.29
N ALA A 218 -7.30 -14.44 7.76
CA ALA A 218 -8.63 -14.90 7.39
C ALA A 218 -9.57 -14.88 8.59
N LYS A 219 -9.14 -15.42 9.74
CA LYS A 219 -9.95 -15.44 10.96
C LYS A 219 -10.27 -14.04 11.44
N SER A 220 -9.28 -13.15 11.45
CA SER A 220 -9.44 -11.76 11.90
C SER A 220 -10.42 -10.99 11.01
N VAL A 221 -10.28 -11.09 9.68
CA VAL A 221 -11.17 -10.42 8.73
C VAL A 221 -12.58 -11.01 8.76
N ASN A 222 -12.72 -12.34 8.75
CA ASN A 222 -14.01 -13.00 8.80
C ASN A 222 -14.82 -12.63 10.06
N THR A 223 -14.17 -12.62 11.22
CA THR A 223 -14.78 -12.23 12.50
C THR A 223 -15.24 -10.77 12.48
N ALA A 224 -14.44 -9.86 11.90
CA ALA A 224 -14.79 -8.45 11.84
C ALA A 224 -15.96 -8.13 10.89
N MET A 225 -16.23 -8.98 9.90
CA MET A 225 -17.24 -8.73 8.87
C MET A 225 -18.69 -8.66 9.39
N ASP A 226 -19.10 -9.56 10.30
CA ASP A 226 -20.42 -9.56 10.94
C ASP A 226 -21.59 -9.28 9.96
N LEU A 227 -21.69 -10.00 8.85
CA LEU A 227 -22.62 -9.65 7.78
C LEU A 227 -24.04 -10.17 8.08
N PRO A 228 -25.11 -9.58 7.50
CA PRO A 228 -26.48 -10.09 7.63
C PRO A 228 -26.74 -11.41 6.86
N LEU A 229 -25.67 -12.13 6.53
CA LEU A 229 -25.67 -13.45 5.89
C LEU A 229 -25.08 -14.46 6.87
N THR A 230 -25.36 -15.74 6.68
CA THR A 230 -24.77 -16.80 7.51
C THR A 230 -23.25 -16.75 7.41
N ASN A 231 -22.55 -16.63 8.54
CA ASN A 231 -21.10 -16.74 8.58
C ASN A 231 -20.71 -18.22 8.49
N LYS A 232 -20.07 -18.63 7.39
CA LYS A 232 -19.55 -20.00 7.21
C LYS A 232 -18.14 -20.19 7.77
N GLY A 233 -17.55 -19.13 8.33
CA GLY A 233 -16.23 -19.13 8.92
C GLY A 233 -15.11 -19.00 7.89
N VAL A 234 -13.99 -19.63 8.21
CA VAL A 234 -12.79 -19.65 7.38
C VAL A 234 -12.53 -21.05 6.86
N GLU A 235 -12.05 -21.16 5.63
CA GLU A 235 -11.84 -22.44 4.98
C GLU A 235 -10.56 -22.43 4.15
N PHE A 236 -9.90 -23.57 4.03
CA PHE A 236 -8.80 -23.72 3.09
C PHE A 236 -9.35 -23.65 1.65
N GLY A 237 -8.70 -22.90 0.77
CA GLY A 237 -9.11 -22.77 -0.63
C GLY A 237 -7.91 -22.78 -1.57
N ASP A 238 -7.92 -23.70 -2.54
CA ASP A 238 -6.85 -23.82 -3.53
C ASP A 238 -7.00 -22.84 -4.71
N PHE A 239 -7.04 -21.55 -4.40
CA PHE A 239 -7.15 -20.49 -5.40
C PHE A 239 -5.77 -19.92 -5.72
N LEU A 240 -5.43 -19.83 -7.02
CA LEU A 240 -4.10 -19.39 -7.47
C LEU A 240 -3.67 -18.07 -6.83
N VAL A 241 -4.59 -17.10 -6.71
CA VAL A 241 -4.30 -15.74 -6.22
C VAL A 241 -3.82 -15.67 -4.77
N ILE A 242 -4.20 -16.65 -3.94
CA ILE A 242 -3.75 -16.79 -2.55
C ILE A 242 -2.69 -17.89 -2.38
N ARG A 243 -2.72 -18.94 -3.21
CA ARG A 243 -1.69 -20.00 -3.22
C ARG A 243 -0.33 -19.49 -3.66
N GLN A 244 -0.27 -18.73 -4.75
CA GLN A 244 0.98 -18.22 -5.33
C GLN A 244 1.38 -16.86 -4.77
N ASN A 245 0.76 -16.44 -3.66
CA ASN A 245 1.07 -15.18 -2.99
C ASN A 245 2.10 -15.43 -1.88
N THR A 246 3.15 -14.62 -1.85
CA THR A 246 4.24 -14.75 -0.88
C THR A 246 3.95 -14.05 0.46
N VAL A 247 2.93 -13.20 0.50
CA VAL A 247 2.52 -12.44 1.68
C VAL A 247 1.22 -13.02 2.25
N PRO A 248 0.81 -12.70 3.49
CA PRO A 248 -0.49 -13.11 4.01
C PRO A 248 -1.62 -12.72 3.06
N ALA A 249 -2.36 -13.71 2.55
CA ALA A 249 -3.28 -13.56 1.45
C ALA A 249 -4.60 -14.29 1.70
N ILE A 250 -5.72 -13.59 1.50
CA ILE A 250 -7.07 -14.14 1.70
C ILE A 250 -7.98 -13.85 0.50
N LEU A 251 -9.01 -14.66 0.34
CA LEU A 251 -10.08 -14.46 -0.64
C LEU A 251 -11.42 -14.41 0.09
N LEU A 252 -12.18 -13.33 -0.12
CA LEU A 252 -13.48 -13.12 0.50
C LEU A 252 -14.59 -13.53 -0.46
N GLU A 253 -15.34 -14.57 -0.12
CA GLU A 253 -16.61 -14.90 -0.77
C GLU A 253 -17.75 -14.26 0.01
N SER A 254 -18.17 -13.06 -0.38
CA SER A 254 -19.04 -12.18 0.43
C SER A 254 -20.54 -12.37 0.14
N GLY A 255 -21.00 -13.61 -0.01
CA GLY A 255 -22.38 -13.96 -0.38
C GLY A 255 -22.47 -14.71 -1.71
N TYR A 256 -23.59 -15.38 -1.95
CA TYR A 256 -23.84 -16.14 -3.19
C TYR A 256 -24.54 -15.31 -4.27
N MET A 257 -23.93 -15.17 -5.45
CA MET A 257 -24.49 -14.46 -6.61
C MET A 257 -25.84 -15.02 -7.05
N ASN A 258 -25.97 -16.35 -7.11
CA ASN A 258 -27.17 -17.02 -7.59
C ASN A 258 -28.20 -17.34 -6.49
N ASN A 259 -28.01 -16.81 -5.27
CA ASN A 259 -29.03 -16.78 -4.22
C ASN A 259 -29.74 -15.42 -4.21
N LYS A 260 -31.08 -15.42 -4.28
CA LYS A 260 -31.89 -14.19 -4.36
C LYS A 260 -31.75 -13.30 -3.11
N LYS A 261 -31.66 -13.89 -1.92
CA LYS A 261 -31.50 -13.17 -0.65
C LYS A 261 -30.10 -12.53 -0.59
N ASP A 262 -29.06 -13.31 -0.83
CA ASP A 262 -27.68 -12.83 -0.79
C ASP A 262 -27.47 -11.75 -1.86
N PHE A 263 -27.92 -11.97 -3.09
CA PHE A 263 -27.77 -10.99 -4.16
C PHE A 263 -28.47 -9.65 -3.87
N ASN A 264 -29.59 -9.66 -3.16
CA ASN A 264 -30.24 -8.43 -2.70
C ASN A 264 -29.38 -7.66 -1.70
N TYR A 265 -28.61 -8.36 -0.86
CA TYR A 265 -27.59 -7.74 -0.02
C TYR A 265 -26.39 -7.26 -0.85
N ILE A 266 -25.78 -8.14 -1.66
CA ILE A 266 -24.59 -7.86 -2.49
C ILE A 266 -24.75 -6.57 -3.32
N LYS A 267 -25.91 -6.38 -3.96
CA LYS A 267 -26.19 -5.20 -4.78
C LYS A 267 -26.48 -3.93 -3.97
N SER A 268 -26.75 -4.04 -2.67
CA SER A 268 -27.13 -2.92 -1.83
C SER A 268 -25.90 -2.10 -1.38
N LYS A 269 -26.02 -0.78 -1.44
CA LYS A 269 -24.97 0.14 -0.93
C LYS A 269 -24.71 -0.06 0.56
N LYS A 270 -25.74 -0.42 1.35
CA LYS A 270 -25.65 -0.64 2.80
C LYS A 270 -24.76 -1.84 3.13
N TYR A 271 -24.98 -2.96 2.46
CA TYR A 271 -24.16 -4.17 2.65
C TYR A 271 -22.71 -3.92 2.24
N GLN A 272 -22.50 -3.38 1.04
CA GLN A 272 -21.14 -3.06 0.57
C GLN A 272 -20.41 -2.08 1.50
N ALA A 273 -21.13 -1.13 2.10
CA ALA A 273 -20.56 -0.22 3.10
C ALA A 273 -20.24 -0.93 4.43
N LYS A 274 -21.03 -1.94 4.85
CA LYS A 274 -20.73 -2.75 6.03
C LYS A 274 -19.42 -3.52 5.82
N VAL A 275 -19.31 -4.27 4.72
CA VAL A 275 -18.07 -4.98 4.36
C VAL A 275 -16.88 -4.01 4.26
N ALA A 276 -17.07 -2.87 3.58
CA ALA A 276 -16.00 -1.88 3.40
C ALA A 276 -15.46 -1.28 4.70
N LYS A 277 -16.29 -1.15 5.73
CA LYS A 277 -15.86 -0.70 7.06
C LYS A 277 -15.23 -1.83 7.88
N ALA A 278 -15.73 -3.05 7.72
CA ALA A 278 -15.28 -4.20 8.50
C ALA A 278 -13.92 -4.74 8.07
N VAL A 279 -13.63 -4.79 6.76
CA VAL A 279 -12.34 -5.30 6.26
C VAL A 279 -11.15 -4.54 6.89
N PRO A 280 -11.08 -3.19 6.87
CA PRO A 280 -10.04 -2.44 7.59
C PRO A 280 -9.89 -2.82 9.07
N VAL A 281 -11.00 -3.07 9.78
CA VAL A 281 -10.97 -3.47 11.20
C VAL A 281 -10.28 -4.82 11.36
N GLY A 282 -10.65 -5.81 10.54
CA GLY A 282 -10.01 -7.13 10.56
C GLY A 282 -8.52 -7.09 10.21
N LEU A 283 -8.14 -6.28 9.22
CA LEU A 283 -6.72 -6.08 8.86
C LEU A 283 -5.95 -5.39 10.00
N GLN A 284 -6.53 -4.37 10.64
CA GLN A 284 -5.94 -3.70 11.79
C GLN A 284 -5.73 -4.66 12.96
N ASN A 285 -6.75 -5.45 13.30
CA ASN A 285 -6.69 -6.40 14.40
C ASN A 285 -5.59 -7.45 14.17
N TYR A 286 -5.48 -7.96 12.94
CA TYR A 286 -4.42 -8.89 12.56
C TYR A 286 -3.04 -8.27 12.75
N LEU A 287 -2.79 -7.09 12.16
CA LEU A 287 -1.49 -6.44 12.24
C LEU A 287 -1.10 -6.06 13.67
N THR A 288 -2.05 -5.62 14.50
CA THR A 288 -1.79 -5.33 15.92
C THR A 288 -1.35 -6.58 16.67
N GLN A 289 -2.00 -7.73 16.46
CA GLN A 289 -1.61 -8.99 17.11
C GLN A 289 -0.22 -9.45 16.67
N GLN A 290 0.13 -9.33 15.39
CA GLN A 290 1.47 -9.69 14.89
C GLN A 290 2.58 -8.84 15.53
N VAL A 291 2.33 -7.54 15.73
CA VAL A 291 3.30 -6.65 16.41
C VAL A 291 3.49 -7.04 17.87
N THR A 292 2.44 -7.49 18.57
CA THR A 292 2.55 -7.91 19.98
C THR A 292 3.24 -9.26 20.16
N VAL A 293 3.11 -10.19 19.20
CA VAL A 293 3.76 -11.51 19.28
C VAL A 293 5.24 -11.47 18.85
N GLY A 294 5.64 -10.46 18.06
CA GLY A 294 7.02 -10.26 17.62
C GLY A 294 7.90 -9.42 18.57
N GLN A 295 7.39 -9.05 19.75
CA GLN A 295 8.11 -8.39 20.85
C GLN A 295 8.37 -9.39 21.97
#